data_AF-A0A7Y5BUZ0-F1
#
_entry.id   AF-A0A7Y5BUZ0-F1
#
_cell.length_a   1.000
_cell.length_b   1.000
_cell.length_c   1.000
_cell.angle_alpha   90.00
_cell.angle_beta   90.00
_cell.angle_gamma   90.00
#
_symmetry.space_group_name_H-M   'P 1'
#
loop_
_entity.id
_entity.type
_entity.pdbx_description
1 polymer ?
#
loop_
_entity_poly.entity_id
_entity_poly.type
_entity_poly.pdbx_seq_one_letter_code
_entity_poly.pdbx_strand_id
1 'polypeptide(L)'
;MFPGPHSYLSPKLEVRAWYGQHGVFAVEPVKAGELISVWSGMVLNAEQLSQLPDELRRHTIQVEDHLFYTSMRPDEPADYINHSCNPNAGLVGQLTLVAMRDIKPGEEIGFDYGTADSTPYDEFECQCGAANCRGRVTGNDWRKPELWQRYKGHFMPYLQRKIDRLQAQEKAARKATRMAMRMGMPQA
;
A
#
# COMPACT_ATOMS: atom_id res chain seq x y z
N MET A 1 -10.42 -18.55 23.27
CA MET A 1 -10.17 -17.74 22.07
C MET A 1 -10.89 -16.41 22.28
N PHE A 2 -10.25 -15.26 22.00
CA PHE A 2 -10.89 -13.96 22.12
C PHE A 2 -12.03 -13.83 21.08
N PRO A 3 -13.23 -13.35 21.44
CA PRO A 3 -14.39 -13.34 20.54
C PRO A 3 -14.46 -12.12 19.60
N GLY A 4 -13.57 -11.15 19.73
CA GLY A 4 -13.54 -9.95 18.87
C GLY A 4 -12.58 -10.07 17.67
N PRO A 5 -12.48 -8.98 16.88
CA PRO A 5 -11.51 -8.87 15.80
C PRO A 5 -10.09 -9.17 16.26
N HIS A 6 -9.30 -9.79 15.40
CA HIS A 6 -7.88 -10.04 15.64
C HIS A 6 -7.02 -8.82 15.30
N SER A 7 -7.44 -8.04 14.30
CA SER A 7 -6.79 -6.79 13.94
C SER A 7 -7.29 -5.63 14.81
N TYR A 8 -6.41 -4.68 15.12
CA TYR A 8 -6.81 -3.41 15.71
C TYR A 8 -7.34 -2.48 14.62
N LEU A 9 -8.51 -1.90 14.84
CA LEU A 9 -9.02 -0.75 14.09
C LEU A 9 -9.33 0.36 15.09
N SER A 10 -8.96 1.60 14.76
CA SER A 10 -9.23 2.75 15.63
C SER A 10 -10.73 2.88 15.92
N PRO A 11 -11.14 3.14 17.18
CA PRO A 11 -12.54 3.31 17.55
C PRO A 11 -13.19 4.56 16.94
N LYS A 12 -12.38 5.45 16.35
CA LYS A 12 -12.83 6.61 15.59
C LYS A 12 -13.28 6.26 14.17
N LEU A 13 -13.26 4.98 13.81
CA LEU A 13 -13.57 4.47 12.48
C LEU A 13 -14.70 3.46 12.55
N GLU A 14 -15.47 3.36 11.48
CA GLU A 14 -16.49 2.34 11.31
C GLU A 14 -16.43 1.74 9.91
N VAL A 15 -16.86 0.49 9.78
CA VAL A 15 -17.07 -0.15 8.48
C VAL A 15 -18.46 0.23 7.98
N ARG A 16 -18.55 0.72 6.74
CA ARG A 16 -19.82 0.97 6.04
C ARG A 16 -19.91 0.06 4.82
N ALA A 17 -21.09 -0.52 4.61
CA ALA A 17 -21.39 -1.33 3.44
C ALA A 17 -22.17 -0.53 2.39
N TRP A 18 -21.88 -0.73 1.10
CA TRP A 18 -22.60 -0.13 -0.02
C TRP A 18 -22.54 -1.05 -1.26
N TYR A 19 -23.71 -1.45 -1.78
CA TYR A 19 -23.88 -2.37 -2.93
C TYR A 19 -22.86 -3.54 -2.99
N GLY A 20 -22.73 -4.28 -1.88
CA GLY A 20 -21.86 -5.47 -1.82
C GLY A 20 -20.37 -5.17 -1.63
N GLN A 21 -19.99 -3.90 -1.45
CA GLN A 21 -18.64 -3.48 -1.07
C GLN A 21 -18.63 -2.91 0.35
N HIS A 22 -17.46 -2.85 0.95
CA HIS A 22 -17.23 -2.24 2.25
C HIS A 22 -16.15 -1.16 2.14
N GLY A 23 -16.21 -0.19 3.03
CA GLY A 23 -15.16 0.80 3.23
C GLY A 23 -15.08 1.21 4.69
N VAL A 24 -13.93 1.73 5.10
CA VAL A 24 -13.70 2.23 6.46
C VAL A 24 -13.81 3.74 6.48
N PHE A 25 -14.62 4.30 7.36
CA PHE A 25 -14.90 5.73 7.41
C PHE A 25 -14.63 6.30 8.80
N ALA A 26 -14.12 7.53 8.85
CA ALA A 26 -14.00 8.25 10.10
C ALA A 26 -15.37 8.67 10.63
N VAL A 27 -15.63 8.41 11.93
CA VAL A 27 -16.79 8.93 12.67
C VAL A 27 -16.40 10.07 13.61
N GLU A 28 -15.11 10.19 13.91
CA GLU A 28 -14.51 11.26 14.70
C GLU A 28 -13.28 11.86 13.98
N PRO A 29 -12.81 13.06 14.35
CA PRO A 29 -11.57 13.60 13.82
C PRO A 29 -10.36 12.71 14.15
N VAL A 30 -9.59 12.32 13.13
CA VAL A 30 -8.33 11.59 13.26
C VAL A 30 -7.19 12.54 12.95
N LYS A 31 -6.19 12.64 13.83
CA LYS A 31 -5.07 13.56 13.66
C LYS A 31 -3.94 12.96 12.83
N ALA A 32 -3.19 13.80 12.12
CA ALA A 32 -1.98 13.36 11.44
C ALA A 32 -1.05 12.59 12.40
N GLY A 33 -0.56 11.42 11.95
CA GLY A 33 0.27 10.51 12.73
C GLY A 33 -0.50 9.58 13.68
N GLU A 34 -1.82 9.75 13.84
CA GLU A 34 -2.63 8.86 14.67
C GLU A 34 -2.73 7.46 14.07
N LEU A 35 -2.73 6.44 14.94
CA LEU A 35 -2.86 5.05 14.54
C LEU A 35 -4.26 4.77 13.99
N ILE A 36 -4.31 4.23 12.77
CA ILE A 36 -5.54 3.83 12.10
C ILE A 36 -5.80 2.34 12.32
N SER A 37 -4.81 1.50 12.02
CA SER A 37 -4.96 0.05 12.05
C SER A 37 -3.64 -0.66 12.37
N VAL A 38 -3.75 -1.82 13.03
CA VAL A 38 -2.69 -2.83 13.08
C VAL A 38 -3.28 -4.16 12.65
N TRP A 39 -2.84 -4.66 11.49
CA TRP A 39 -3.27 -5.95 10.97
C TRP A 39 -2.63 -7.12 11.74
N SER A 40 -3.43 -8.15 12.06
CA SER A 40 -2.99 -9.42 12.66
C SER A 40 -3.44 -10.64 11.87
N GLY A 41 -2.52 -11.55 11.55
CA GLY A 41 -2.74 -12.57 10.51
C GLY A 41 -1.57 -13.51 10.33
N MET A 42 -1.48 -14.10 9.14
CA MET A 42 -0.46 -15.07 8.77
C MET A 42 0.32 -14.63 7.53
N VAL A 43 1.60 -15.02 7.49
CA VAL A 43 2.48 -14.81 6.33
C VAL A 43 2.61 -16.12 5.57
N LEU A 44 2.37 -16.07 4.27
CA LEU A 44 2.27 -17.21 3.37
C LEU A 44 3.08 -16.96 2.10
N ASN A 45 3.58 -18.02 1.49
CA ASN A 45 4.05 -17.95 0.11
C ASN A 45 2.87 -18.04 -0.89
N ALA A 46 3.16 -17.86 -2.18
CA ALA A 46 2.14 -17.88 -3.23
C ALA A 46 1.37 -19.22 -3.33
N GLU A 47 2.06 -20.34 -3.13
CA GLU A 47 1.42 -21.67 -3.18
C GLU A 47 0.42 -21.82 -2.04
N GLN A 48 0.84 -21.53 -0.80
CA GLN A 48 -0.04 -21.56 0.37
C GLN A 48 -1.23 -20.61 0.23
N LEU A 49 -1.00 -19.39 -0.24
CA LEU A 49 -2.05 -18.41 -0.49
C LEU A 49 -3.08 -18.94 -1.49
N SER A 50 -2.64 -19.59 -2.57
CA SER A 50 -3.52 -20.13 -3.61
C SER A 50 -4.49 -21.21 -3.10
N GLN A 51 -4.15 -21.88 -1.99
CA GLN A 51 -4.98 -22.92 -1.38
C GLN A 51 -6.05 -22.34 -0.44
N LEU A 52 -6.02 -21.03 -0.17
CA LEU A 52 -7.00 -20.40 0.72
C LEU A 52 -8.32 -20.08 0.02
N PRO A 53 -9.43 -20.03 0.79
CA PRO A 53 -10.69 -19.51 0.31
C PRO A 53 -10.57 -18.10 -0.27
N ASP A 54 -11.36 -17.83 -1.31
CA ASP A 54 -11.38 -16.54 -2.03
C ASP A 54 -11.57 -15.34 -1.09
N GLU A 55 -12.37 -15.51 -0.05
CA GLU A 55 -12.64 -14.49 0.96
C GLU A 55 -11.37 -14.00 1.67
N LEU A 56 -10.42 -14.89 1.96
CA LEU A 56 -9.12 -14.50 2.54
C LEU A 56 -8.18 -13.96 1.47
N ARG A 57 -8.19 -14.57 0.28
CA ARG A 57 -7.28 -14.16 -0.82
C ARG A 57 -7.55 -12.72 -1.27
N ARG A 58 -8.79 -12.24 -1.22
CA ARG A 58 -9.16 -10.86 -1.57
C ARG A 58 -8.64 -9.80 -0.59
N HIS A 59 -8.24 -10.18 0.62
CA HIS A 59 -7.73 -9.27 1.66
C HIS A 59 -6.24 -9.51 1.91
N THR A 60 -5.48 -9.66 0.83
CA THR A 60 -4.06 -9.98 0.87
C THR A 60 -3.21 -8.77 0.54
N ILE A 61 -2.12 -8.58 1.29
CA ILE A 61 -1.10 -7.56 1.03
C ILE A 61 0.28 -8.22 0.89
N GLN A 62 1.10 -7.78 -0.06
CA GLN A 62 2.47 -8.28 -0.16
C GLN A 62 3.34 -7.64 0.93
N VAL A 63 4.04 -8.47 1.72
CA VAL A 63 4.87 -7.97 2.84
C VAL A 63 6.36 -8.14 2.61
N GLU A 64 6.76 -9.01 1.70
CA GLU A 64 8.14 -9.23 1.27
C GLU A 64 8.18 -9.87 -0.14
N ASP A 65 9.37 -9.95 -0.75
CA ASP A 65 9.59 -10.75 -1.95
C ASP A 65 9.05 -12.18 -1.76
N HIS A 66 8.08 -12.55 -2.61
CA HIS A 66 7.40 -13.86 -2.61
C HIS A 66 6.58 -14.21 -1.36
N LEU A 67 6.39 -13.27 -0.43
CA LEU A 67 5.61 -13.47 0.79
C LEU A 67 4.46 -12.48 0.88
N PHE A 68 3.31 -13.02 1.24
CA PHE A 68 2.05 -12.34 1.33
C PHE A 68 1.51 -12.48 2.74
N TYR A 69 0.75 -11.49 3.17
CA TYR A 69 0.04 -11.50 4.44
C TYR A 69 -1.46 -11.55 4.15
N THR A 70 -2.18 -12.33 4.95
CA THR A 70 -3.66 -12.35 4.97
C THR A 70 -4.15 -12.57 6.39
N SER A 71 -5.38 -12.15 6.67
CA SER A 71 -6.03 -12.30 7.97
C SER A 71 -6.30 -13.76 8.32
N MET A 72 -6.40 -14.06 9.62
CA MET A 72 -6.72 -15.43 10.08
C MET A 72 -8.16 -15.84 9.81
N ARG A 73 -9.05 -14.86 9.63
CA ARG A 73 -10.48 -15.00 9.41
C ARG A 73 -10.91 -13.98 8.37
N PRO A 74 -11.95 -14.28 7.58
CA PRO A 74 -12.56 -13.28 6.72
C PRO A 74 -13.21 -12.19 7.57
N ASP A 75 -13.53 -11.07 6.93
CA ASP A 75 -14.33 -9.99 7.49
C ASP A 75 -13.71 -9.29 8.72
N GLU A 76 -12.38 -9.26 8.80
CA GLU A 76 -11.69 -8.38 9.77
C GLU A 76 -11.93 -6.91 9.36
N PRO A 77 -12.41 -6.03 10.26
CA PRO A 77 -12.76 -4.65 9.91
C PRO A 77 -11.64 -3.85 9.23
N ALA A 78 -10.39 -4.14 9.58
CA ALA A 78 -9.21 -3.51 8.99
C ALA A 78 -8.95 -3.91 7.53
N ASP A 79 -9.52 -5.03 7.07
CA ASP A 79 -9.33 -5.55 5.70
C ASP A 79 -10.21 -4.83 4.67
N TYR A 80 -11.14 -4.00 5.13
CA TYR A 80 -12.00 -3.14 4.30
C TYR A 80 -11.40 -1.75 4.06
N ILE A 81 -10.14 -1.51 4.45
CA ILE A 81 -9.45 -0.26 4.12
C ILE A 81 -9.08 -0.31 2.63
N ASN A 82 -9.71 0.54 1.83
CA ASN A 82 -9.60 0.51 0.39
C ASN A 82 -8.38 1.25 -0.16
N HIS A 83 -8.15 1.01 -1.45
CA HIS A 83 -7.21 1.78 -2.23
C HIS A 83 -7.66 3.24 -2.44
N SER A 84 -6.73 4.19 -2.34
CA SER A 84 -6.89 5.53 -2.91
C SER A 84 -5.61 6.01 -3.59
N CYS A 85 -5.74 6.58 -4.79
CA CYS A 85 -4.64 7.27 -5.48
C CYS A 85 -4.32 8.64 -4.84
N ASN A 86 -5.18 9.15 -3.96
CA ASN A 86 -4.93 10.32 -3.11
C ASN A 86 -5.23 9.96 -1.65
N PRO A 87 -4.41 9.11 -1.04
CA PRO A 87 -4.73 8.53 0.25
C PRO A 87 -4.64 9.57 1.37
N ASN A 88 -5.32 9.27 2.48
CA ASN A 88 -5.18 9.98 3.75
C ASN A 88 -4.47 9.14 4.81
N ALA A 89 -4.17 7.87 4.50
CA ALA A 89 -3.46 6.93 5.35
C ALA A 89 -2.23 6.33 4.64
N GLY A 90 -1.22 5.93 5.41
CA GLY A 90 0.04 5.39 4.89
C GLY A 90 0.64 4.34 5.82
N LEU A 91 1.43 3.43 5.24
CA LEU A 91 2.07 2.34 5.99
C LEU A 91 3.17 2.87 6.91
N VAL A 92 3.36 2.21 8.05
CA VAL A 92 4.54 2.35 8.90
C VAL A 92 5.00 0.95 9.28
N GLY A 93 6.14 0.51 8.76
CA GLY A 93 6.51 -0.91 8.85
C GLY A 93 5.66 -1.77 7.91
N GLN A 94 5.32 -2.99 8.31
CA GLN A 94 4.63 -3.96 7.43
C GLN A 94 3.13 -4.06 7.67
N LEU A 95 2.67 -3.89 8.92
CA LEU A 95 1.29 -4.22 9.32
C LEU A 95 0.59 -3.07 10.03
N THR A 96 1.16 -1.86 10.00
CA THR A 96 0.61 -0.70 10.70
C THR A 96 0.27 0.39 9.70
N LEU A 97 -0.92 0.99 9.87
CA LEU A 97 -1.39 2.11 9.07
C LEU A 97 -1.64 3.32 9.97
N VAL A 98 -1.18 4.48 9.54
CA VAL A 98 -1.34 5.76 10.27
C VAL A 98 -1.92 6.84 9.35
N ALA A 99 -2.56 7.84 9.95
CA ALA A 99 -3.04 9.00 9.20
C ALA A 99 -1.86 9.84 8.69
N MET A 100 -1.84 10.19 7.40
CA MET A 100 -0.82 11.06 6.79
C MET A 100 -1.15 12.55 6.92
N ARG A 101 -2.40 12.87 7.23
CA ARG A 101 -2.94 14.22 7.46
C ARG A 101 -4.08 14.14 8.45
N ASP A 102 -4.58 15.29 8.90
CA ASP A 102 -5.85 15.34 9.62
C ASP A 102 -6.99 14.82 8.71
N ILE A 103 -7.85 13.97 9.28
CA ILE A 103 -9.01 13.34 8.62
C ILE A 103 -10.27 13.77 9.37
N LYS A 104 -11.25 14.26 8.63
CA LYS A 104 -12.54 14.72 9.15
C LYS A 104 -13.53 13.55 9.26
N PRO A 105 -14.50 13.63 10.18
CA PRO A 105 -15.64 12.72 10.17
C PRO A 105 -16.31 12.67 8.79
N GLY A 106 -16.65 11.47 8.35
CA GLY A 106 -17.27 11.18 7.07
C GLY A 106 -16.29 10.88 5.93
N GLU A 107 -14.99 11.18 6.08
CA GLU A 107 -14.00 10.78 5.08
C GLU A 107 -13.73 9.27 5.11
N GLU A 108 -13.63 8.65 3.93
CA GLU A 108 -13.16 7.26 3.79
C GLU A 108 -11.66 7.19 4.06
N ILE A 109 -11.23 6.16 4.79
CA ILE A 109 -9.83 5.83 5.01
C ILE A 109 -9.34 5.03 3.81
N GLY A 110 -8.27 5.52 3.18
CA GLY A 110 -7.63 4.80 2.09
C GLY A 110 -6.13 5.01 2.07
N PHE A 111 -5.41 3.97 1.63
CA PHE A 111 -3.97 4.01 1.38
C PHE A 111 -3.68 3.62 -0.07
N ASP A 112 -2.47 3.93 -0.54
CA ASP A 112 -2.09 3.62 -1.92
C ASP A 112 -1.46 2.22 -1.98
N TYR A 113 -2.14 1.25 -2.59
CA TYR A 113 -1.64 -0.13 -2.71
C TYR A 113 -0.32 -0.23 -3.49
N GLY A 114 0.00 0.76 -4.34
CA GLY A 114 1.32 0.85 -4.98
C GLY A 114 2.46 1.13 -4.00
N THR A 115 2.16 1.40 -2.73
CA THR A 115 3.14 1.48 -1.63
C THR A 115 3.37 0.13 -0.93
N ALA A 116 2.59 -0.90 -1.28
CA ALA A 116 2.64 -2.23 -0.69
C ALA A 116 3.13 -3.29 -1.68
N ASP A 117 2.59 -3.31 -2.90
CA ASP A 117 2.71 -4.47 -3.79
C ASP A 117 3.72 -4.29 -4.94
N SER A 118 4.40 -5.39 -5.29
CA SER A 118 5.32 -5.46 -6.45
C SER A 118 5.00 -6.58 -7.44
N THR A 119 3.95 -7.34 -7.21
CA THR A 119 3.58 -8.54 -8.00
C THR A 119 2.16 -8.36 -8.55
N PRO A 120 1.89 -8.79 -9.79
CA PRO A 120 0.58 -8.58 -10.43
C PRO A 120 -0.46 -9.62 -9.97
N TYR A 121 -0.71 -9.71 -8.66
CA TYR A 121 -1.70 -10.65 -8.10
C TYR A 121 -3.04 -9.97 -7.79
N ASP A 122 -3.04 -8.65 -7.60
CA ASP A 122 -4.22 -7.85 -7.24
C ASP A 122 -4.26 -6.53 -8.06
N GLU A 123 -4.26 -6.66 -9.39
CA GLU A 123 -4.42 -5.51 -10.30
C GLU A 123 -5.89 -5.26 -10.62
N PHE A 124 -6.32 -4.00 -10.65
CA PHE A 124 -7.72 -3.63 -10.88
C PHE A 124 -7.88 -2.25 -11.52
N GLU A 125 -9.01 -2.05 -12.20
CA GLU A 125 -9.46 -0.74 -12.66
C GLU A 125 -9.90 0.11 -11.46
N CYS A 126 -9.29 1.27 -11.30
CA CYS A 126 -9.42 2.11 -10.12
C CYS A 126 -10.54 3.15 -10.27
N GLN A 127 -11.46 3.12 -9.31
CA GLN A 127 -12.60 4.03 -9.26
C GLN A 127 -12.62 4.88 -7.98
N CYS A 128 -11.44 5.11 -7.37
CA CYS A 128 -11.33 5.83 -6.08
C CYS A 128 -11.78 7.31 -6.10
N GLY A 129 -12.17 7.85 -7.26
CA GLY A 129 -12.70 9.21 -7.39
C GLY A 129 -11.69 10.35 -7.18
N ALA A 130 -10.43 10.06 -6.87
CA ALA A 130 -9.40 11.07 -6.69
C ALA A 130 -9.10 11.83 -8.01
N ALA A 131 -8.85 13.13 -7.92
CA ALA A 131 -8.52 13.97 -9.09
C ALA A 131 -7.26 13.49 -9.83
N ASN A 132 -6.33 12.84 -9.12
CA ASN A 132 -5.12 12.23 -9.66
C ASN A 132 -5.23 10.69 -9.74
N CYS A 133 -6.44 10.15 -9.91
CA CYS A 133 -6.64 8.71 -10.10
C CYS A 133 -5.78 8.19 -11.25
N ARG A 134 -5.11 7.04 -11.05
CA ARG A 134 -4.30 6.38 -12.09
C ARG A 134 -5.13 5.65 -13.15
N GLY A 135 -6.43 5.47 -12.93
CA GLY A 135 -7.32 4.67 -13.77
C GLY A 135 -7.14 3.16 -13.58
N ARG A 136 -5.91 2.68 -13.36
CA ARG A 136 -5.60 1.29 -13.03
C ARG A 136 -4.49 1.20 -11.98
N VAL A 137 -4.62 0.28 -11.04
CA VAL A 137 -3.60 -0.06 -10.04
C VAL A 137 -2.87 -1.32 -10.48
N THR A 138 -1.55 -1.31 -10.41
CA THR A 138 -0.71 -2.41 -10.90
C THR A 138 0.42 -2.76 -9.92
N GLY A 139 0.93 -3.99 -10.02
CA GLY A 139 2.12 -4.42 -9.27
C GLY A 139 3.42 -3.69 -9.66
N ASN A 140 3.36 -2.78 -10.64
CA ASN A 140 4.49 -1.95 -11.06
C ASN A 140 4.40 -0.50 -10.56
N ASP A 141 3.32 -0.11 -9.86
CA ASP A 141 3.09 1.27 -9.47
C ASP A 141 4.19 1.82 -8.54
N TRP A 142 4.78 0.97 -7.69
CA TRP A 142 5.90 1.33 -6.83
C TRP A 142 7.13 1.87 -7.60
N ARG A 143 7.22 1.65 -8.91
CA ARG A 143 8.32 2.13 -9.77
C ARG A 143 8.14 3.56 -10.26
N LYS A 144 6.95 4.15 -10.07
CA LYS A 144 6.62 5.52 -10.51
C LYS A 144 7.39 6.55 -9.67
N PRO A 145 8.33 7.31 -10.25
CA PRO A 145 9.17 8.24 -9.48
C PRO A 145 8.39 9.32 -8.73
N GLU A 146 7.25 9.74 -9.26
CA GLU A 146 6.34 10.70 -8.62
C GLU A 146 5.79 10.20 -7.27
N LEU A 147 5.66 8.88 -7.09
CA LEU A 147 5.17 8.29 -5.85
C LEU A 147 6.26 8.21 -4.78
N TRP A 148 7.54 8.10 -5.17
CA TRP A 148 8.65 7.94 -4.23
C TRP A 148 8.80 9.11 -3.26
N GLN A 149 8.66 10.34 -3.78
CA GLN A 149 8.74 11.53 -2.92
C GLN A 149 7.43 11.75 -2.16
N ARG A 150 6.30 11.49 -2.81
CA ARG A 150 4.97 11.67 -2.21
C ARG A 150 4.75 10.78 -0.99
N TYR A 151 5.22 9.53 -1.04
CA TYR A 151 5.01 8.53 0.00
C TYR A 151 6.31 8.14 0.72
N LYS A 152 7.27 9.07 0.76
CA LYS A 152 8.54 8.85 1.47
C LYS A 152 8.27 8.44 2.92
N GLY A 153 8.78 7.27 3.31
CA GLY A 153 8.59 6.71 4.65
C GLY A 153 7.30 5.89 4.83
N HIS A 154 6.46 5.79 3.79
CA HIS A 154 5.20 5.04 3.80
C HIS A 154 5.15 3.87 2.81
N PHE A 155 6.31 3.48 2.26
CA PHE A 155 6.42 2.23 1.51
C PHE A 155 6.62 1.04 2.44
N MET A 156 6.09 -0.11 2.04
CA MET A 156 6.46 -1.40 2.62
C MET A 156 7.99 -1.54 2.63
N PRO A 157 8.63 -2.00 3.73
CA PRO A 157 10.08 -1.98 3.86
C PRO A 157 10.83 -2.65 2.71
N TYR A 158 10.29 -3.74 2.15
CA TYR A 158 10.93 -4.43 1.03
C TYR A 158 10.88 -3.63 -0.28
N LEU A 159 9.77 -2.91 -0.52
CA LEU A 159 9.67 -1.97 -1.63
C LEU A 159 10.63 -0.80 -1.46
N GLN A 160 10.75 -0.25 -0.25
CA GLN A 160 11.72 0.83 0.00
C GLN A 160 13.14 0.38 -0.39
N ARG A 161 13.55 -0.84 -0.01
CA ARG A 161 14.85 -1.40 -0.44
C ARG A 161 14.98 -1.56 -1.95
N LYS A 162 13.89 -1.82 -2.68
CA LYS A 162 13.91 -1.87 -4.16
C LYS A 162 14.01 -0.48 -4.77
N ILE A 163 13.26 0.49 -4.25
CA ILE A 163 13.30 1.89 -4.68
C ILE A 163 14.70 2.48 -4.48
N ASP A 164 15.31 2.27 -3.31
CA ASP A 164 16.66 2.76 -3.03
C ASP A 164 17.71 2.19 -4.01
N ARG A 165 17.57 0.89 -4.35
CA ARG A 165 18.42 0.24 -5.35
C ARG A 165 18.23 0.85 -6.74
N LEU A 166 16.98 1.08 -7.17
CA LEU A 166 16.69 1.73 -8.46
C LEU A 166 17.26 3.15 -8.51
N GLN A 167 17.05 3.95 -7.47
CA GLN A 167 17.57 5.32 -7.40
C GLN A 167 19.11 5.35 -7.45
N ALA A 168 19.78 4.42 -6.77
CA ALA A 168 21.23 4.30 -6.82
C ALA A 168 21.72 3.95 -8.24
N GLN A 169 21.05 3.01 -8.92
CA GLN A 169 21.35 2.63 -10.31
C GLN A 169 21.16 3.81 -11.27
N GLU A 170 20.05 4.54 -11.17
CA GLU A 170 19.78 5.72 -12.00
C GLU A 170 20.84 6.81 -11.78
N LYS A 171 21.22 7.06 -10.52
CA LYS A 171 22.27 8.03 -10.18
C LYS A 171 23.63 7.62 -10.76
N ALA A 172 23.98 6.33 -10.67
CA ALA A 172 25.20 5.80 -11.25
C ALA A 172 25.21 5.93 -12.79
N ALA A 173 24.10 5.60 -13.45
CA ALA A 173 23.94 5.73 -14.89
C ALA A 173 24.09 7.20 -15.34
N ARG A 174 23.40 8.15 -14.68
CA ARG A 174 23.53 9.59 -14.96
C ARG A 174 24.97 10.09 -14.79
N LYS A 175 25.68 9.61 -13.75
CA LYS A 175 27.09 9.95 -13.54
C LYS A 175 27.98 9.41 -14.67
N ALA A 176 27.78 8.16 -15.08
CA ALA A 176 28.52 7.54 -16.18
C ALA A 176 28.30 8.28 -17.50
N THR A 177 27.05 8.62 -17.85
CA THR A 177 26.72 9.41 -19.04
C THR A 177 27.43 10.77 -19.03
N ARG A 178 27.41 11.47 -17.88
CA ARG A 178 28.08 12.77 -17.74
C ARG A 178 29.62 12.66 -17.85
N MET A 179 30.21 11.57 -17.36
CA MET A 179 31.65 11.32 -17.52
C MET A 179 32.01 11.03 -18.98
N ALA A 180 31.25 10.18 -19.67
CA ALA A 180 31.47 9.86 -21.08
C ALA A 180 31.39 11.13 -21.97
N MET A 181 30.41 12.00 -21.74
CA MET A 181 30.29 13.29 -22.44
C MET A 181 31.49 14.23 -22.20
N ARG A 182 32.09 14.19 -21.00
CA ARG A 182 33.27 15.02 -20.66
C ARG A 182 34.58 14.48 -21.23
N MET A 183 34.68 13.17 -21.46
CA MET A 183 35.89 12.52 -21.96
C MET A 183 36.03 12.57 -23.48
N GLY A 184 35.08 13.19 -24.20
CA GLY A 184 35.23 13.51 -25.62
C GLY A 184 35.73 12.34 -26.46
N MET A 185 34.98 11.23 -26.51
CA MET A 185 35.27 10.22 -27.53
C MET A 185 35.14 10.88 -28.91
N PRO A 186 36.21 10.90 -29.73
CA PRO A 186 36.11 11.40 -31.10
C PRO A 186 35.10 10.54 -31.84
N GLN A 187 34.18 11.16 -32.57
CA GLN A 187 33.40 10.46 -33.59
C GLN A 187 34.40 9.96 -34.64
N ALA A 188 34.43 8.64 -34.84
CA ALA A 188 35.13 8.02 -35.96
C ALA A 188 34.31 8.25 -37.24
#